data_AF-A0A1I1IVG9-F1
#
_entry.id   AF-A0A1I1IVG9-F1
#
_cell.length_a   1.000
_cell.length_b   1.000
_cell.length_c   1.000
_cell.angle_alpha   90.00
_cell.angle_beta   90.00
_cell.angle_gamma   90.00
#
_symmetry.space_group_name_H-M   'P 1'
#
loop_
_entity.id
_entity.type
_entity.pdbx_description
1 polymer ?
#
loop_
_entity_poly.entity_id
_entity_poly.type
_entity_poly.pdbx_seq_one_letter_code
_entity_poly.pdbx_strand_id
1 'polypeptide(L)'
;MAEMSKPEEPEAAFHAELRLIVRALDPASGWYAAFAARAPEELAAWLSGRVLPPWDVVTDLLHDFSARHGTGAAEPRARSLRHWYDAALRDEDRRPDARELLLRQRARAERERREAVRQEQQLAEAARQAGTDGRHREAERFAALRLWARDDEHRARARLAELEQRIAALPAPRLRAVPGTGNPAASGSAGSAGSAGGGTRARSAKKARPRGARFAGAAEEAPAPPAPRPVPAPAAPDRPGGARPTGSRFAGAAPESPLRPRPEPPGEEDRRLAAELTARLVRLRREGSGGQFYAALCEVLGGPGRRLPLVLDGMAGAGLEPEIDTLLWEAAALPVDRLAAVAESLAAAGRARECGRLLRQSAARPAGEAGTIAAELTNAGLAAEAVTLLTAVVRSKTAQEAVGAALDAPSVVTPLLLDAARQVSPLHHHALTTELRRAGVA
;
A
#
# COMPACT_ATOMS: atom_id res chain seq x y z
N MET A 1 17.28 -0.90 51.14
CA MET A 1 17.40 0.30 50.29
C MET A 1 16.97 -0.09 48.90
N ALA A 2 15.78 0.34 48.50
CA ALA A 2 15.29 0.15 47.15
C ALA A 2 16.14 1.02 46.21
N GLU A 3 16.85 0.40 45.27
CA GLU A 3 17.35 1.09 44.09
C GLU A 3 16.15 1.61 43.32
N MET A 4 15.84 2.89 43.53
CA MET A 4 14.93 3.63 42.67
C MET A 4 15.58 3.68 41.29
N SER A 5 15.17 2.77 40.39
CA SER A 5 15.39 2.92 38.95
C SER A 5 15.12 4.38 38.58
N LYS A 6 16.12 5.06 38.03
CA LYS A 6 15.94 6.36 37.39
C LYS A 6 14.69 6.27 36.50
N PRO A 7 13.80 7.29 36.49
CA PRO A 7 12.75 7.33 35.50
C PRO A 7 13.44 7.26 34.13
N GLU A 8 13.18 6.20 33.36
CA GLU A 8 13.64 6.14 31.99
C GLU A 8 13.08 7.37 31.28
N GLU A 9 13.96 8.20 30.74
CA GLU A 9 13.53 9.35 29.94
C GLU A 9 12.63 8.79 28.82
N PRO A 10 11.36 9.24 28.71
CA PRO A 10 10.41 8.62 27.79
C PRO A 10 10.89 8.55 26.34
N GLU A 11 11.65 9.57 25.91
CA GLU A 11 12.31 9.61 24.61
C GLU A 11 13.37 8.51 24.47
N ALA A 12 14.21 8.29 25.49
CA ALA A 12 15.21 7.22 25.48
C ALA A 12 14.58 5.82 25.43
N ALA A 13 13.51 5.60 26.18
CA ALA A 13 12.74 4.35 26.15
C ALA A 13 12.10 4.11 24.78
N PHE A 14 11.49 5.15 24.18
CA PHE A 14 10.96 5.09 22.82
C PHE A 14 12.04 4.69 21.80
N HIS A 15 13.21 5.34 21.82
CA HIS A 15 14.29 5.05 20.88
C HIS A 15 14.92 3.67 21.10
N ALA A 16 14.88 3.13 22.32
CA ALA A 16 15.29 1.76 22.59
C ALA A 16 14.34 0.75 21.93
N GLU A 17 13.03 0.92 22.12
CA GLU A 17 12.01 0.05 21.54
C GLU A 17 12.02 0.14 20.00
N LEU A 18 12.16 1.34 19.44
CA LEU A 18 12.25 1.55 17.99
C LEU A 18 13.43 0.78 17.38
N ARG A 19 14.60 0.81 18.04
CA ARG A 19 15.78 0.05 17.60
C ARG A 19 15.53 -1.46 17.62
N LEU A 20 14.77 -1.97 18.59
CA LEU A 20 14.41 -3.39 18.65
C LEU A 20 13.52 -3.81 17.49
N ILE A 21 12.52 -2.98 17.15
CA ILE A 21 11.64 -3.24 16.00
C ILE A 21 12.44 -3.22 14.71
N VAL A 22 13.20 -2.15 14.45
CA VAL A 22 13.95 -1.99 13.21
C VAL A 22 14.97 -3.12 13.00
N ARG A 23 15.65 -3.59 14.06
CA ARG A 23 16.56 -4.75 13.98
C ARG A 23 15.87 -6.07 13.62
N ALA A 24 14.57 -6.17 13.87
CA ALA A 24 13.77 -7.35 13.57
C ALA A 24 13.07 -7.28 12.20
N LEU A 25 13.22 -6.17 11.47
CA LEU A 25 12.71 -6.00 10.10
C LEU A 25 13.67 -6.57 9.06
N ASP A 26 13.14 -6.83 7.87
CA ASP A 26 13.94 -7.26 6.72
C ASP A 26 14.56 -6.05 6.02
N PRO A 27 15.89 -5.95 5.90
CA PRO A 27 16.51 -4.85 5.16
C PRO A 27 16.26 -4.93 3.64
N ALA A 28 15.79 -6.07 3.11
CA ALA A 28 15.59 -6.28 1.68
C ALA A 28 14.11 -6.28 1.25
N SER A 29 13.15 -6.15 2.17
CA SER A 29 11.72 -6.19 1.84
C SER A 29 10.88 -5.24 2.71
N GLY A 30 9.63 -5.00 2.28
CA GLY A 30 8.69 -4.13 3.00
C GLY A 30 8.89 -2.63 2.73
N TRP A 31 8.06 -1.83 3.42
CA TRP A 31 8.17 -0.38 3.42
C TRP A 31 9.51 0.11 3.96
N TYR A 32 10.03 -0.53 5.00
CA TYR A 32 11.28 -0.22 5.66
C TYR A 32 12.46 -0.23 4.68
N ALA A 33 12.57 -1.24 3.83
CA ALA A 33 13.64 -1.32 2.84
C ALA A 33 13.58 -0.14 1.85
N ALA A 34 12.39 0.19 1.35
CA ALA A 34 12.19 1.31 0.44
C ALA A 34 12.48 2.66 1.11
N PHE A 35 12.02 2.83 2.35
CA PHE A 35 12.26 4.03 3.14
C PHE A 35 13.74 4.22 3.47
N ALA A 36 14.42 3.16 3.93
CA ALA A 36 15.84 3.19 4.30
C ALA A 36 16.73 3.55 3.11
N ALA A 37 16.41 3.07 1.90
CA ALA A 37 17.13 3.43 0.68
C ALA A 37 16.93 4.90 0.30
N ARG A 38 15.75 5.48 0.60
CA ARG A 38 15.37 6.84 0.21
C ARG A 38 15.86 7.90 1.20
N ALA A 39 15.75 7.63 2.50
CA ALA A 39 15.98 8.60 3.57
C ALA A 39 16.94 8.04 4.65
N PRO A 40 18.18 7.66 4.28
CA PRO A 40 19.12 7.02 5.22
C PRO A 40 19.52 7.96 6.37
N GLU A 41 19.64 9.26 6.11
CA GLU A 41 20.03 10.24 7.12
C GLU A 41 18.92 10.46 8.18
N GLU A 42 17.65 10.46 7.75
CA GLU A 42 16.50 10.60 8.64
C GLU A 42 16.37 9.39 9.55
N LEU A 43 16.45 8.19 8.96
CA LEU A 43 16.46 6.94 9.70
C LEU A 43 17.60 6.91 10.73
N ALA A 44 18.81 7.31 10.34
CA ALA A 44 19.95 7.39 11.25
C ALA A 44 19.72 8.40 12.39
N ALA A 45 19.08 9.54 12.13
CA ALA A 45 18.73 10.52 13.15
C ALA A 45 17.75 9.96 14.20
N TRP A 46 16.75 9.19 13.76
CA TRP A 46 15.77 8.56 14.66
C TRP A 46 16.39 7.40 15.45
N LEU A 47 17.20 6.55 14.81
CA LEU A 47 17.84 5.43 15.50
C LEU A 47 18.93 5.88 16.48
N SER A 48 19.51 7.07 16.28
CA SER A 48 20.48 7.67 17.21
C SER A 48 19.84 8.43 18.38
N GLY A 49 18.51 8.57 18.41
CA GLY A 49 17.81 9.30 19.47
C GLY A 49 17.99 10.82 19.41
N ARG A 50 18.34 11.37 18.24
CA ARG A 50 18.52 12.83 18.07
C ARG A 50 17.22 13.56 17.80
N VAL A 51 16.26 12.88 17.20
CA VAL A 51 14.98 13.42 16.75
C VAL A 51 13.93 12.32 16.88
N LEU A 52 12.77 12.64 17.45
CA LEU A 52 11.62 11.76 17.47
C LEU A 52 11.04 11.60 16.04
N PRO A 53 10.82 10.37 15.54
CA PRO A 53 10.20 10.16 14.23
C PRO A 53 8.73 10.63 14.23
N PRO A 54 8.17 10.98 13.07
CA PRO A 54 6.72 11.11 12.90
C PRO A 54 5.99 9.79 13.23
N TRP A 55 4.83 9.86 13.90
CA TRP A 55 4.10 8.65 14.30
C TRP A 55 3.59 7.82 13.11
N ASP A 56 3.28 8.44 11.98
CA ASP A 56 2.89 7.74 10.75
C ASP A 56 4.01 6.82 10.24
N VAL A 57 5.26 7.26 10.33
CA VAL A 57 6.43 6.44 10.00
C VAL A 57 6.57 5.27 10.98
N VAL A 58 6.36 5.52 12.27
CA VAL A 58 6.37 4.45 13.29
C VAL A 58 5.28 3.42 13.00
N THR A 59 4.10 3.88 12.56
CA THR A 59 2.97 3.02 12.18
C THR A 59 3.32 2.14 10.97
N ASP A 60 4.01 2.67 9.97
CA ASP A 60 4.50 1.89 8.83
C ASP A 60 5.53 0.81 9.23
N LEU A 61 6.48 1.16 10.09
CA LEU A 61 7.44 0.20 10.63
C LEU A 61 6.74 -0.92 11.43
N LEU A 62 5.67 -0.58 12.15
CA LEU A 62 4.85 -1.54 12.88
C LEU A 62 4.03 -2.43 11.94
N HIS A 63 3.54 -1.91 10.80
CA HIS A 63 2.89 -2.72 9.77
C HIS A 63 3.84 -3.73 9.14
N ASP A 64 5.05 -3.30 8.76
CA ASP A 64 6.09 -4.21 8.27
C ASP A 64 6.47 -5.26 9.32
N PHE A 65 6.57 -4.84 10.59
CA PHE A 65 6.84 -5.75 11.69
C PHE A 65 5.73 -6.78 11.85
N SER A 66 4.46 -6.35 11.78
CA SER A 66 3.28 -7.21 11.85
C SER A 66 3.22 -8.19 10.66
N ALA A 67 3.53 -7.72 9.45
CA ALA A 67 3.57 -8.56 8.26
C ALA A 67 4.59 -9.71 8.38
N ARG A 68 5.69 -9.49 9.12
CA ARG A 68 6.74 -10.50 9.32
C ARG A 68 6.53 -11.38 10.54
N HIS A 69 6.09 -10.82 11.65
CA HIS A 69 6.04 -11.49 12.97
C HIS A 69 4.62 -11.79 13.46
N GLY A 70 3.61 -11.37 12.71
CA GLY A 70 2.20 -11.49 13.07
C GLY A 70 1.70 -10.35 13.96
N THR A 71 0.39 -10.12 13.92
CA THR A 71 -0.31 -9.06 14.69
C THR A 71 -0.12 -9.22 16.20
N GLY A 72 -0.19 -10.47 16.70
CA GLY A 72 -0.04 -10.76 18.13
C GLY A 72 1.33 -10.38 18.71
N ALA A 73 2.40 -10.46 17.90
CA ALA A 73 3.73 -10.01 18.30
C ALA A 73 3.89 -8.48 18.17
N ALA A 74 3.19 -7.86 17.21
CA ALA A 74 3.27 -6.43 16.94
C ALA A 74 2.52 -5.59 17.98
N GLU A 75 1.35 -6.05 18.43
CA GLU A 75 0.46 -5.29 19.31
C GLU A 75 1.09 -4.81 20.63
N PRO A 76 1.80 -5.65 21.43
CA PRO A 76 2.43 -5.18 22.66
C PRO A 76 3.48 -4.10 22.40
N ARG A 77 4.24 -4.23 21.31
CA ARG A 77 5.26 -3.26 20.91
C ARG A 77 4.64 -1.95 20.43
N ALA A 78 3.57 -2.02 19.65
CA ALA A 78 2.81 -0.86 19.22
C ALA A 78 2.27 -0.06 20.41
N ARG A 79 1.69 -0.75 21.42
CA ARG A 79 1.23 -0.14 22.67
C ARG A 79 2.37 0.52 23.45
N SER A 80 3.50 -0.18 23.59
CA SER A 80 4.71 0.34 24.27
C SER A 80 5.24 1.60 23.59
N LEU A 81 5.47 1.56 22.27
CA LEU A 81 5.90 2.72 21.50
C LEU A 81 4.94 3.88 21.63
N ARG A 82 3.61 3.64 21.55
CA ARG A 82 2.63 4.71 21.66
C ARG A 82 2.68 5.38 23.03
N HIS A 83 2.79 4.58 24.09
CA HIS A 83 2.92 5.08 25.45
C HIS A 83 4.12 6.01 25.61
N TRP A 84 5.30 5.57 25.16
CA TRP A 84 6.53 6.36 25.26
C TRP A 84 6.52 7.59 24.36
N TYR A 85 5.96 7.46 23.16
CA TYR A 85 5.77 8.57 22.22
C TYR A 85 4.92 9.69 22.85
N ASP A 86 3.76 9.33 23.41
CA ASP A 86 2.87 10.29 24.04
C ASP A 86 3.49 10.94 25.28
N ALA A 87 4.28 10.19 26.05
CA ALA A 87 5.02 10.74 27.19
C ALA A 87 6.09 11.75 26.74
N ALA A 88 6.86 11.42 25.70
CA ALA A 88 7.87 12.32 25.13
C ALA A 88 7.24 13.62 24.57
N LEU A 89 6.12 13.52 23.85
CA LEU A 89 5.41 14.70 23.35
C LEU A 89 4.91 15.60 24.47
N ARG A 90 4.36 15.03 25.56
CA ARG A 90 3.91 15.80 26.72
C ARG A 90 5.07 16.53 27.42
N ASP A 91 6.25 15.93 27.45
CA ASP A 91 7.44 16.57 28.02
C ASP A 91 7.96 17.71 27.12
N GLU A 92 7.93 17.53 25.80
CA GLU A 92 8.22 18.60 24.83
C GLU A 92 7.24 19.78 24.99
N ASP A 93 5.93 19.49 25.11
CA ASP A 93 4.88 20.50 25.22
C ASP A 93 4.89 21.26 26.56
N ARG A 94 5.52 20.72 27.61
CA ARG A 94 5.69 21.39 28.91
C ARG A 94 6.86 22.37 28.93
N ARG A 95 7.72 22.37 27.91
CA ARG A 95 8.90 23.24 27.88
C ARG A 95 8.51 24.72 27.74
N PRO A 96 9.25 25.65 28.35
CA PRO A 96 8.99 27.08 28.19
C PRO A 96 9.03 27.57 26.74
N ASP A 97 9.83 26.92 25.89
CA ASP A 97 10.01 27.22 24.46
C ASP A 97 9.10 26.38 23.53
N ALA A 98 8.20 25.56 24.08
CA ALA A 98 7.36 24.63 23.32
C ALA A 98 6.61 25.29 22.15
N ARG A 99 5.96 26.43 22.41
CA ARG A 99 5.21 27.15 21.37
C ARG A 99 6.09 27.57 20.19
N GLU A 100 7.30 28.07 20.46
CA GLU A 100 8.23 28.49 19.42
C GLU A 100 8.75 27.28 18.62
N LEU A 101 9.08 26.20 19.33
CA LEU A 101 9.52 24.94 18.73
C LEU A 101 8.46 24.35 17.79
N LEU A 102 7.21 24.26 18.24
CA LEU A 102 6.09 23.76 17.43
C LEU A 102 5.81 24.64 16.21
N LEU A 103 5.91 25.97 16.34
CA LEU A 103 5.77 26.88 15.20
C LEU A 103 6.90 26.69 14.17
N ARG A 104 8.14 26.45 14.62
CA ARG A 104 9.28 26.12 13.74
C ARG A 104 9.05 24.79 13.01
N GLN A 105 8.58 23.76 13.73
CA GLN A 105 8.22 22.46 13.16
C GLN A 105 7.08 22.58 12.14
N ARG A 106 6.03 23.35 12.45
CA ARG A 106 4.90 23.61 11.53
C ARG A 106 5.36 24.30 10.24
N ALA A 107 6.21 25.32 10.37
CA ALA A 107 6.78 26.00 9.20
C ALA A 107 7.63 25.06 8.34
N ARG A 108 8.33 24.09 8.94
CA ARG A 108 9.07 23.04 8.22
C ARG A 108 8.10 22.09 7.49
N ALA A 109 7.10 21.55 8.17
CA ALA A 109 6.11 20.65 7.58
C ALA A 109 5.36 21.29 6.40
N GLU A 110 5.05 22.59 6.47
CA GLU A 110 4.42 23.32 5.37
C GLU A 110 5.35 23.49 4.16
N ARG A 111 6.67 23.63 4.37
CA ARG A 111 7.64 23.63 3.26
C ARG A 111 7.72 22.26 2.60
N GLU A 112 7.80 21.20 3.41
CA GLU A 112 7.81 19.81 2.94
C GLU A 112 6.54 19.49 2.13
N ARG A 113 5.36 19.88 2.63
CA ARG A 113 4.09 19.72 1.89
C ARG A 113 4.11 20.41 0.53
N ARG A 114 4.56 21.67 0.48
CA ARG A 114 4.63 22.43 -0.77
C ARG A 114 5.65 21.84 -1.75
N GLU A 115 6.73 21.27 -1.23
CA GLU A 115 7.72 20.58 -2.04
C GLU A 115 7.18 19.28 -2.62
N ALA A 116 6.51 18.47 -1.81
CA ALA A 116 5.83 17.25 -2.26
C ALA A 116 4.80 17.53 -3.36
N VAL A 117 3.97 18.57 -3.20
CA VAL A 117 3.02 19.01 -4.24
C VAL A 117 3.74 19.41 -5.54
N ARG A 118 4.83 20.18 -5.45
CA ARG A 118 5.59 20.57 -6.66
C ARG A 118 6.21 19.36 -7.34
N GLN A 119 6.78 18.43 -6.58
CA GLN A 119 7.36 17.21 -7.13
C GLN A 119 6.29 16.34 -7.79
N GLU A 120 5.11 16.20 -7.19
CA GLU A 120 3.96 15.46 -7.74
C GLU A 120 3.55 16.01 -9.11
N GLN A 121 3.47 17.34 -9.24
CA GLN A 121 3.17 18.02 -10.50
C GLN A 121 4.26 17.81 -11.56
N GLN A 122 5.52 17.96 -11.19
CA GLN A 122 6.66 17.75 -12.09
C GLN A 122 6.73 16.32 -12.61
N LEU A 123 6.52 15.34 -11.73
CA LEU A 123 6.53 13.92 -12.09
C LEU A 123 5.31 13.56 -12.96
N ALA A 124 4.16 14.16 -12.72
CA ALA A 124 2.99 13.98 -13.58
C ALA A 124 3.23 14.50 -15.01
N GLU A 125 3.89 15.65 -15.13
CA GLU A 125 4.25 16.22 -16.44
C GLU A 125 5.32 15.39 -17.15
N ALA A 126 6.37 14.98 -16.44
CA ALA A 126 7.41 14.10 -16.97
C ALA A 126 6.85 12.75 -17.44
N ALA A 127 5.91 12.17 -16.70
CA ALA A 127 5.24 10.93 -17.08
C ALA A 127 4.43 11.09 -18.38
N ARG A 128 3.67 12.20 -18.51
CA ARG A 128 2.91 12.49 -19.74
C ARG A 128 3.84 12.66 -20.94
N GLN A 129 4.92 13.42 -20.79
CA GLN A 129 5.90 13.64 -21.85
C GLN A 129 6.61 12.34 -22.27
N ALA A 130 7.02 11.51 -21.30
CA ALA A 130 7.60 10.21 -21.62
C ALA A 130 6.61 9.29 -22.35
N GLY A 131 5.32 9.38 -22.03
CA GLY A 131 4.26 8.67 -22.74
C GLY A 131 4.10 9.12 -24.19
N THR A 132 4.09 10.43 -24.45
CA THR A 132 4.00 10.97 -25.83
C THR A 132 5.22 10.62 -26.67
N ASP A 133 6.39 10.50 -26.04
CA ASP A 133 7.65 10.16 -26.71
C ASP A 133 7.85 8.63 -26.89
N GLY A 134 6.88 7.80 -26.48
CA GLY A 134 6.98 6.34 -26.55
C GLY A 134 7.96 5.71 -25.53
N ARG A 135 8.46 6.49 -24.56
CA ARG A 135 9.37 6.04 -23.49
C ARG A 135 8.60 5.42 -22.32
N HIS A 136 7.87 4.33 -22.60
CA HIS A 136 6.94 3.71 -21.64
C HIS A 136 7.58 3.34 -20.28
N ARG A 137 8.82 2.80 -20.27
CA ARG A 137 9.53 2.48 -19.01
C ARG A 137 9.82 3.70 -18.15
N GLU A 138 10.12 4.84 -18.76
CA GLU A 138 10.36 6.08 -18.03
C GLU A 138 9.05 6.69 -17.55
N ALA A 139 7.99 6.62 -18.36
CA ALA A 139 6.65 7.02 -17.95
C ALA A 139 6.19 6.24 -16.70
N GLU A 140 6.39 4.92 -16.69
CA GLU A 140 6.12 4.06 -15.52
C GLU A 140 6.96 4.45 -14.31
N ARG A 141 8.27 4.71 -14.50
CA ARG A 141 9.16 5.17 -13.42
C ARG A 141 8.69 6.50 -12.82
N PHE A 142 8.33 7.48 -13.64
CA PHE A 142 7.83 8.78 -13.17
C PHE A 142 6.47 8.65 -12.49
N ALA A 143 5.57 7.83 -13.03
CA ALA A 143 4.29 7.52 -12.39
C ALA A 143 4.50 6.91 -10.99
N ALA A 144 5.49 6.04 -10.84
CA ALA A 144 5.78 5.42 -9.57
C ALA A 144 6.44 6.38 -8.55
N LEU A 145 7.34 7.27 -8.99
CA LEU A 145 7.87 8.35 -8.14
C LEU A 145 6.77 9.33 -7.71
N ARG A 146 5.79 9.58 -8.57
CA ARG A 146 4.66 10.47 -8.25
C ARG A 146 3.83 9.93 -7.09
N LEU A 147 3.68 8.61 -6.96
CA LEU A 147 2.98 7.99 -5.83
C LEU A 147 3.67 8.30 -4.50
N TRP A 148 5.02 8.30 -4.48
CA TRP A 148 5.77 8.76 -3.31
C TRP A 148 5.53 10.23 -2.98
N ALA A 149 5.56 11.11 -3.98
CA ALA A 149 5.31 12.53 -3.76
C ALA A 149 3.90 12.81 -3.19
N ARG A 150 2.90 12.02 -3.59
CA ARG A 150 1.55 12.09 -3.01
C ARG A 150 1.51 11.64 -1.56
N ASP A 151 2.17 10.53 -1.25
CA ASP A 151 2.29 10.01 0.12
C ASP A 151 3.00 11.03 1.03
N ASP A 152 4.09 11.64 0.55
CA ASP A 152 4.80 12.69 1.29
C ASP A 152 3.91 13.92 1.55
N GLU A 153 3.06 14.35 0.60
CA GLU A 153 2.09 15.43 0.80
C GLU A 153 1.07 15.07 1.89
N HIS A 154 0.55 13.84 1.84
CA HIS A 154 -0.43 13.34 2.80
C HIS A 154 0.17 13.31 4.21
N ARG A 155 1.38 12.77 4.37
CA ARG A 155 2.12 12.73 5.64
C ARG A 155 2.42 14.13 6.17
N ALA A 156 2.85 15.04 5.30
CA ALA A 156 3.09 16.41 5.69
C ALA A 156 1.80 17.11 6.15
N ARG A 157 0.66 16.83 5.51
CA ARG A 157 -0.65 17.33 5.92
C ARG A 157 -1.10 16.77 7.28
N ALA A 158 -0.93 15.47 7.52
CA ALA A 158 -1.24 14.87 8.81
C ALA A 158 -0.40 15.49 9.94
N ARG A 159 0.91 15.68 9.70
CA ARG A 159 1.81 16.36 10.63
C ARG A 159 1.40 17.80 10.91
N LEU A 160 0.95 18.54 9.90
CA LEU A 160 0.43 19.89 10.09
C LEU A 160 -0.81 19.90 11.01
N ALA A 161 -1.74 18.97 10.83
CA ALA A 161 -2.95 18.87 11.65
C ALA A 161 -2.61 18.56 13.12
N GLU A 162 -1.68 17.63 13.37
CA GLU A 162 -1.21 17.32 14.73
C GLU A 162 -0.55 18.53 15.39
N LEU A 163 0.35 19.22 14.67
CA LEU A 163 1.04 20.40 15.18
C LEU A 163 0.06 21.54 15.47
N GLU A 164 -0.97 21.72 14.66
CA GLU A 164 -2.03 22.70 14.89
C GLU A 164 -2.84 22.38 16.15
N GLN A 165 -3.17 21.11 16.38
CA GLN A 165 -3.84 20.66 17.60
C GLN A 165 -2.97 20.90 18.84
N ARG A 166 -1.68 20.57 18.79
CA ARG A 166 -0.74 20.79 19.89
C ARG A 166 -0.56 22.28 20.21
N ILE A 167 -0.38 23.12 19.18
CA ILE A 167 -0.27 24.58 19.34
C ILE A 167 -1.53 25.18 19.97
N ALA A 168 -2.71 24.66 19.62
CA ALA A 168 -3.99 25.08 20.18
C ALA A 168 -4.18 24.62 21.63
N ALA A 169 -3.64 23.46 22.02
CA ALA A 169 -3.69 22.94 23.38
C ALA A 169 -2.73 23.66 24.35
N LEU A 170 -1.67 24.30 23.84
CA LEU A 170 -0.76 25.08 24.67
C LEU A 170 -1.47 26.32 25.27
N PRO A 171 -1.22 26.64 26.56
CA PRO A 171 -1.81 27.81 27.20
C PRO A 171 -1.50 29.08 26.40
N ALA A 172 -2.49 29.99 26.32
CA ALA A 172 -2.33 31.25 25.62
C ALA A 172 -1.08 31.98 26.14
N PRO A 173 -0.27 32.59 25.25
CA PRO A 173 0.88 33.36 25.68
C PRO A 173 0.38 34.40 26.69
N ARG A 174 0.94 34.39 27.91
CA ARG A 174 0.65 35.42 28.90
C ARG A 174 1.16 36.73 28.31
N LEU A 175 0.25 37.51 27.72
CA LEU A 175 0.53 38.90 27.41
C LEU A 175 1.00 39.52 28.71
N ARG A 176 2.26 39.98 28.72
CA ARG A 176 2.86 40.61 29.89
C ARG A 176 2.00 41.82 30.20
N ALA A 177 1.14 41.72 31.21
CA ALA A 177 0.36 42.84 31.70
C ALA A 177 1.38 43.92 32.10
N VAL A 178 1.38 45.03 31.37
CA VAL A 178 2.11 46.23 31.76
C VAL A 178 1.48 46.69 33.07
N PRO A 179 2.20 46.73 34.20
CA PRO A 179 1.62 47.18 35.46
C PRO A 179 1.47 48.70 35.45
N GLY A 180 0.24 49.19 35.64
CA GLY A 180 -0.11 50.60 35.90
C GLY A 180 -0.15 51.46 34.63
N THR A 181 -1.26 52.09 34.26
CA THR A 181 -1.98 53.09 35.06
C THR A 181 -3.50 52.86 35.08
N GLY A 182 -4.11 53.09 36.23
CA GLY A 182 -5.52 52.83 36.50
C GLY A 182 -6.49 53.80 35.80
N ASN A 183 -7.46 53.18 35.12
CA ASN A 183 -8.92 53.37 35.20
C ASN A 183 -9.55 54.76 34.84
N PRO A 184 -10.89 54.85 34.67
CA PRO A 184 -11.60 54.68 33.38
C PRO A 184 -12.46 55.92 33.01
N ALA A 185 -13.01 55.95 31.79
CA ALA A 185 -14.39 56.37 31.45
C ALA A 185 -14.54 57.00 30.05
N ALA A 186 -15.70 56.69 29.46
CA ALA A 186 -16.56 57.53 28.62
C ALA A 186 -16.18 57.85 27.15
N SER A 187 -17.16 57.49 26.31
CA SER A 187 -17.57 57.95 24.98
C SER A 187 -16.91 59.19 24.36
N GLY A 188 -16.72 59.14 23.04
CA GLY A 188 -16.60 60.33 22.20
C GLY A 188 -16.32 60.06 20.73
N SER A 189 -17.38 60.02 19.93
CA SER A 189 -17.55 60.59 18.57
C SER A 189 -16.32 60.86 17.67
N ALA A 190 -16.37 60.25 16.47
CA ALA A 190 -16.15 60.78 15.11
C ALA A 190 -14.97 61.73 14.78
N GLY A 191 -14.32 61.48 13.63
CA GLY A 191 -13.69 62.55 12.84
C GLY A 191 -12.51 62.17 11.96
N SER A 192 -12.80 61.90 10.68
CA SER A 192 -12.16 62.42 9.46
C SER A 192 -10.61 62.53 9.31
N ALA A 193 -10.12 61.82 8.29
CA ALA A 193 -9.22 62.21 7.18
C ALA A 193 -7.97 63.09 7.40
N GLY A 194 -6.86 62.70 6.73
CA GLY A 194 -5.87 63.68 6.27
C GLY A 194 -4.42 63.21 6.06
N SER A 195 -4.15 62.66 4.88
CA SER A 195 -3.01 62.95 3.98
C SER A 195 -1.54 63.06 4.46
N ALA A 196 -0.72 62.20 3.83
CA ALA A 196 0.55 62.48 3.14
C ALA A 196 1.85 62.86 3.90
N GLY A 197 2.91 62.10 3.55
CA GLY A 197 4.16 62.72 3.07
C GLY A 197 5.46 62.23 3.73
N GLY A 198 6.38 61.70 2.92
CA GLY A 198 7.82 61.81 3.18
C GLY A 198 8.58 60.49 3.32
N GLY A 199 9.12 59.99 2.19
CA GLY A 199 10.10 58.91 2.20
C GLY A 199 11.51 59.37 2.54
N THR A 200 12.37 58.44 2.97
CA THR A 200 13.78 58.42 2.58
C THR A 200 14.41 57.04 2.77
N ARG A 201 15.41 56.77 1.94
CA ARG A 201 15.94 55.46 1.54
C ARG A 201 16.99 54.88 2.50
N ALA A 202 16.94 53.55 2.60
CA ALA A 202 18.02 52.55 2.50
C ALA A 202 19.44 52.83 3.03
N ARG A 203 19.95 51.88 3.84
CA ARG A 203 21.25 51.22 3.60
C ARG A 203 21.20 49.74 3.94
N SER A 204 21.93 48.99 3.12
CA SER A 204 22.02 47.55 2.95
C SER A 204 23.09 46.91 3.85
N ALA A 205 22.87 45.65 4.23
CA ALA A 205 23.96 44.70 4.52
C ALA A 205 23.49 43.26 4.22
N LYS A 206 24.28 42.57 3.39
CA LYS A 206 24.07 41.20 2.85
C LYS A 206 24.63 40.14 3.81
N LYS A 207 23.97 38.96 3.86
CA LYS A 207 24.50 37.57 4.01
C LYS A 207 23.32 36.65 4.38
N ALA A 208 23.19 35.39 3.98
CA ALA A 208 23.74 34.52 2.96
C ALA A 208 22.70 33.38 2.79
N ARG A 209 22.44 32.92 1.56
CA ARG A 209 21.52 31.79 1.30
C ARG A 209 22.28 30.47 1.40
N PRO A 210 21.75 29.40 2.03
CA PRO A 210 22.29 28.07 1.85
C PRO A 210 21.87 27.52 0.48
N ARG A 211 22.85 27.04 -0.27
CA ARG A 211 22.71 26.45 -1.61
C ARG A 211 22.26 25.00 -1.48
N GLY A 212 21.12 24.66 -2.06
CA GLY A 212 20.68 23.30 -2.30
C GLY A 212 21.31 22.71 -3.57
N ALA A 213 21.66 21.43 -3.46
CA ALA A 213 21.81 20.40 -4.49
C ALA A 213 22.41 20.76 -5.87
N ARG A 214 23.60 20.18 -6.10
CA ARG A 214 24.26 20.04 -7.39
C ARG A 214 23.64 18.86 -8.16
N PHE A 215 23.26 19.07 -9.42
CA PHE A 215 23.26 18.05 -10.46
C PHE A 215 23.60 18.67 -11.81
N ALA A 216 24.75 18.29 -12.35
CA ALA A 216 25.09 18.31 -13.77
C ALA A 216 26.05 17.13 -13.98
N GLY A 217 25.65 16.16 -14.80
CA GLY A 217 26.45 14.99 -15.14
C GLY A 217 27.28 15.20 -16.41
N ALA A 218 28.39 14.48 -16.52
CA ALA A 218 28.98 13.96 -17.75
C ALA A 218 30.07 12.93 -17.38
N ALA A 219 30.23 11.93 -18.25
CA ALA A 219 30.92 10.66 -18.05
C ALA A 219 32.45 10.75 -17.91
N GLU A 220 33.04 9.75 -17.24
CA GLU A 220 34.29 9.12 -17.70
C GLU A 220 34.50 7.74 -17.07
N GLU A 221 35.41 7.02 -17.70
CA GLU A 221 35.67 5.59 -17.80
C GLU A 221 35.99 4.82 -16.51
N ALA A 222 35.75 3.51 -16.55
CA ALA A 222 36.02 2.55 -15.48
C ALA A 222 37.51 2.38 -15.15
N PRO A 223 37.83 1.91 -13.93
CA PRO A 223 38.55 0.64 -13.86
C PRO A 223 37.92 -0.37 -12.87
N ALA A 224 38.18 -1.65 -13.15
CA ALA A 224 37.62 -2.81 -12.47
C ALA A 224 38.00 -2.92 -10.98
N PRO A 225 37.12 -3.46 -10.11
CA PRO A 225 37.43 -3.73 -8.71
C PRO A 225 38.19 -5.07 -8.54
N PRO A 226 39.11 -5.18 -7.56
CA PRO A 226 39.80 -6.43 -7.28
C PRO A 226 38.90 -7.48 -6.59
N ALA A 227 39.13 -8.75 -6.92
CA ALA A 227 38.38 -9.90 -6.41
C ALA A 227 38.50 -10.08 -4.87
N PRO A 228 37.39 -10.43 -4.17
CA PRO A 228 37.44 -10.74 -2.75
C PRO A 228 37.99 -12.16 -2.50
N ARG A 229 38.83 -12.29 -1.48
CA ARG A 229 39.39 -13.56 -0.96
C ARG A 229 38.33 -14.32 -0.16
N PRO A 230 38.35 -15.67 -0.12
CA PRO A 230 37.35 -16.45 0.59
C PRO A 230 37.64 -16.48 2.10
N VAL A 231 36.62 -16.16 2.90
CA VAL A 231 36.59 -16.40 4.35
C VAL A 231 35.89 -17.74 4.63
N PRO A 232 36.41 -18.58 5.56
CA PRO A 232 35.87 -19.92 5.80
C PRO A 232 34.55 -19.88 6.57
N ALA A 233 33.64 -20.78 6.21
CA ALA A 233 32.32 -20.95 6.83
C ALA A 233 32.43 -21.46 8.28
N PRO A 234 31.61 -20.96 9.22
CA PRO A 234 31.46 -21.60 10.53
C PRO A 234 30.62 -22.87 10.42
N ALA A 235 31.11 -23.94 11.05
CA ALA A 235 30.47 -25.24 11.14
C ALA A 235 29.15 -25.19 11.92
N ALA A 236 28.20 -26.02 11.48
CA ALA A 236 26.93 -26.27 12.16
C ALA A 236 27.16 -26.98 13.50
N PRO A 237 26.47 -26.59 14.59
CA PRO A 237 26.40 -27.43 15.78
C PRO A 237 25.34 -28.51 15.64
N ASP A 238 25.73 -29.73 16.01
CA ASP A 238 24.91 -30.93 16.13
C ASP A 238 23.67 -30.74 17.00
N ARG A 239 22.55 -31.30 16.55
CA ARG A 239 21.33 -31.47 17.36
C ARG A 239 21.47 -32.69 18.27
N PRO A 240 21.19 -32.58 19.58
CA PRO A 240 20.67 -33.70 20.33
C PRO A 240 19.14 -33.73 20.23
N GLY A 241 18.61 -34.91 19.93
CA GLY A 241 17.18 -35.21 20.05
C GLY A 241 16.72 -35.11 21.50
N GLY A 242 15.55 -34.51 21.71
CA GLY A 242 14.91 -34.40 23.01
C GLY A 242 13.41 -34.22 22.84
N ALA A 243 12.65 -35.08 23.48
CA ALA A 243 11.23 -35.30 23.31
C ALA A 243 10.35 -34.07 23.65
N ARG A 244 9.18 -34.01 22.98
CA ARG A 244 8.06 -33.12 23.28
C ARG A 244 7.57 -33.32 24.73
N PRO A 245 7.26 -32.24 25.46
CA PRO A 245 6.21 -32.26 26.47
C PRO A 245 4.91 -31.78 25.85
N THR A 246 3.92 -32.67 25.89
CA THR A 246 2.50 -32.39 25.76
C THR A 246 2.02 -31.47 26.89
N GLY A 247 1.31 -30.39 26.55
CA GLY A 247 0.41 -29.74 27.51
C GLY A 247 0.41 -28.22 27.52
N SER A 248 -0.34 -27.62 26.60
CA SER A 248 -1.07 -26.37 26.87
C SER A 248 -2.27 -26.29 25.94
N ARG A 249 -3.33 -26.97 26.35
CA ARG A 249 -4.68 -26.82 25.78
C ARG A 249 -5.14 -25.49 26.35
N PHE A 250 -5.30 -24.49 25.48
CA PHE A 250 -5.91 -23.15 25.65
C PHE A 250 -5.03 -22.09 24.95
N ALA A 251 -5.13 -22.06 23.62
CA ALA A 251 -4.85 -20.88 22.81
C ALA A 251 -5.84 -20.92 21.64
N GLY A 252 -6.66 -19.88 21.52
CA GLY A 252 -7.88 -19.86 20.74
C GLY A 252 -7.68 -20.23 19.27
N ALA A 253 -8.34 -21.32 18.86
CA ALA A 253 -8.69 -21.49 17.46
C ALA A 253 -9.75 -20.44 17.14
N ALA A 254 -9.39 -19.47 16.30
CA ALA A 254 -10.39 -18.72 15.54
C ALA A 254 -11.25 -19.74 14.79
N PRO A 255 -12.58 -19.53 14.65
CA PRO A 255 -13.39 -20.41 13.86
C PRO A 255 -12.88 -20.35 12.42
N GLU A 256 -12.32 -21.45 11.93
CA GLU A 256 -12.15 -21.66 10.49
C GLU A 256 -13.54 -21.52 9.89
N SER A 257 -13.74 -20.46 9.10
CA SER A 257 -14.95 -20.30 8.31
C SER A 257 -15.08 -21.57 7.46
N PRO A 258 -16.23 -22.27 7.47
CA PRO A 258 -16.34 -23.53 6.76
C PRO A 258 -16.04 -23.29 5.28
N LEU A 259 -14.90 -23.83 4.82
CA LEU A 259 -14.54 -23.87 3.40
C LEU A 259 -15.76 -24.39 2.64
N ARG A 260 -16.14 -23.66 1.59
CA ARG A 260 -17.30 -24.03 0.76
C ARG A 260 -17.07 -25.46 0.25
N PRO A 261 -18.10 -26.33 0.20
CA PRO A 261 -17.95 -27.66 -0.35
C PRO A 261 -17.32 -27.60 -1.73
N ARG A 262 -16.33 -28.46 -1.97
CA ARG A 262 -15.61 -28.52 -3.24
C ARG A 262 -16.62 -28.71 -4.39
N PRO A 263 -16.43 -28.04 -5.54
CA PRO A 263 -17.34 -28.09 -6.66
C PRO A 263 -17.51 -29.53 -7.13
N GLU A 264 -18.77 -29.94 -7.32
CA GLU A 264 -19.07 -31.29 -7.76
C GLU A 264 -18.43 -31.58 -9.12
N PRO A 265 -17.75 -32.74 -9.27
CA PRO A 265 -17.16 -33.11 -10.54
C PRO A 265 -18.26 -33.29 -11.61
N PRO A 266 -17.94 -33.07 -12.90
CA PRO A 266 -18.93 -33.20 -13.95
C PRO A 266 -19.49 -34.63 -14.04
N GLY A 267 -20.81 -34.72 -14.00
CA GLY A 267 -21.56 -35.96 -14.11
C GLY A 267 -21.60 -36.52 -15.55
N GLU A 268 -22.26 -37.65 -15.71
CA GLU A 268 -22.44 -38.27 -17.04
C GLU A 268 -23.29 -37.41 -17.97
N GLU A 269 -24.34 -36.78 -17.44
CA GLU A 269 -25.18 -35.84 -18.20
C GLU A 269 -24.37 -34.63 -18.69
N ASP A 270 -23.47 -34.08 -17.86
CA ASP A 270 -22.62 -32.95 -18.27
C ASP A 270 -21.64 -33.34 -19.39
N ARG A 271 -21.11 -34.57 -19.35
CA ARG A 271 -20.26 -35.10 -20.44
C ARG A 271 -21.04 -35.29 -21.73
N ARG A 272 -22.25 -35.84 -21.65
CA ARG A 272 -23.13 -36.00 -22.81
C ARG A 272 -23.48 -34.65 -23.42
N LEU A 273 -23.95 -33.70 -22.61
CA LEU A 273 -24.33 -32.36 -23.09
C LEU A 273 -23.13 -31.57 -23.61
N ALA A 274 -21.94 -31.71 -23.01
CA ALA A 274 -20.72 -31.11 -23.54
C ALA A 274 -20.38 -31.66 -24.93
N ALA A 275 -20.46 -32.98 -25.13
CA ALA A 275 -20.21 -33.61 -26.42
C ALA A 275 -21.24 -33.17 -27.49
N GLU A 276 -22.52 -33.09 -27.13
CA GLU A 276 -23.59 -32.60 -28.02
C GLU A 276 -23.35 -31.12 -28.42
N LEU A 277 -22.97 -30.26 -27.47
CA LEU A 277 -22.64 -28.85 -27.73
C LEU A 277 -21.39 -28.72 -28.62
N THR A 278 -20.32 -29.46 -28.35
CA THR A 278 -19.12 -29.48 -29.20
C THR A 278 -19.46 -29.92 -30.61
N ALA A 279 -20.20 -31.03 -30.78
CA ALA A 279 -20.58 -31.52 -32.11
C ALA A 279 -21.40 -30.48 -32.89
N ARG A 280 -22.29 -29.76 -32.19
CA ARG A 280 -23.05 -28.65 -32.78
C ARG A 280 -22.16 -27.48 -33.19
N LEU A 281 -21.20 -27.06 -32.36
CA LEU A 281 -20.25 -26.00 -32.70
C LEU A 281 -19.42 -26.35 -33.93
N VAL A 282 -18.89 -27.58 -34.01
CA VAL A 282 -18.12 -28.06 -35.16
C VAL A 282 -18.96 -28.05 -36.44
N ARG A 283 -20.21 -28.50 -36.36
CA ARG A 283 -21.14 -28.49 -37.50
C ARG A 283 -21.40 -27.05 -37.98
N LEU A 284 -21.78 -26.15 -37.07
CA LEU A 284 -22.08 -24.75 -37.39
C LEU A 284 -20.89 -24.02 -37.99
N ARG A 285 -19.67 -24.35 -37.53
CA ARG A 285 -18.44 -23.79 -38.10
C ARG A 285 -18.20 -24.22 -39.54
N ARG A 286 -18.43 -25.51 -39.84
CA ARG A 286 -18.33 -26.07 -41.21
C ARG A 286 -19.38 -25.50 -42.16
N GLU A 287 -20.57 -25.23 -41.65
CA GLU A 287 -21.68 -24.62 -42.40
C GLU A 287 -21.49 -23.11 -42.63
N GLY A 288 -20.47 -22.48 -42.01
CA GLY A 288 -20.23 -21.03 -42.13
C GLY A 288 -21.30 -20.17 -41.44
N SER A 289 -22.13 -20.76 -40.58
CA SER A 289 -23.27 -20.09 -39.93
C SER A 289 -22.84 -19.32 -38.68
N GLY A 290 -22.07 -18.24 -38.88
CA GLY A 290 -21.42 -17.48 -37.79
C GLY A 290 -22.37 -16.98 -36.68
N GLY A 291 -23.56 -16.48 -37.03
CA GLY A 291 -24.53 -16.00 -36.03
C GLY A 291 -25.08 -17.12 -35.14
N GLN A 292 -25.38 -18.28 -35.73
CA GLN A 292 -25.83 -19.47 -34.97
C GLN A 292 -24.68 -20.08 -34.16
N PHE A 293 -23.46 -20.03 -34.69
CA PHE A 293 -22.26 -20.45 -33.97
C PHE A 293 -22.05 -19.61 -32.70
N TYR A 294 -22.14 -18.29 -32.82
CA TYR A 294 -22.03 -17.40 -31.66
C TYR A 294 -23.16 -17.65 -30.64
N ALA A 295 -24.41 -17.83 -31.09
CA ALA A 295 -25.50 -18.19 -30.19
C ALA A 295 -25.23 -19.50 -29.43
N ALA A 296 -24.61 -20.49 -30.08
CA ALA A 296 -24.21 -21.74 -29.43
C ALA A 296 -23.06 -21.54 -28.44
N LEU A 297 -22.11 -20.63 -28.68
CA LEU A 297 -21.11 -20.25 -27.67
C LEU A 297 -21.76 -19.64 -26.42
N CYS A 298 -22.74 -18.74 -26.60
CA CYS A 298 -23.49 -18.17 -25.48
C CYS A 298 -24.28 -19.23 -24.71
N GLU A 299 -24.85 -20.24 -25.40
CA GLU A 299 -25.55 -21.37 -24.79
C GLU A 299 -24.63 -22.20 -23.88
N VAL A 300 -23.35 -22.38 -24.27
CA VAL A 300 -22.34 -23.04 -23.43
C VAL A 300 -22.18 -22.31 -22.09
N LEU A 301 -22.15 -20.98 -22.10
CA LEU A 301 -22.00 -20.15 -20.89
C LEU A 301 -23.29 -20.07 -20.04
N GLY A 302 -24.44 -20.33 -20.65
CA GLY A 302 -25.73 -20.47 -19.95
C GLY A 302 -25.82 -21.73 -19.07
N GLY A 303 -25.04 -22.77 -19.37
CA GLY A 303 -25.03 -24.04 -18.64
C GLY A 303 -24.23 -24.01 -17.32
N PRO A 304 -24.18 -25.11 -16.55
CA PRO A 304 -23.35 -25.22 -15.35
C PRO A 304 -21.87 -24.99 -15.65
N GLY A 305 -21.15 -24.23 -14.81
CA GLY A 305 -19.73 -23.88 -15.03
C GLY A 305 -18.81 -25.10 -15.22
N ARG A 306 -19.10 -26.20 -14.53
CA ARG A 306 -18.37 -27.48 -14.64
C ARG A 306 -18.40 -28.13 -16.03
N ARG A 307 -19.31 -27.70 -16.91
CA ARG A 307 -19.40 -28.17 -18.31
C ARG A 307 -18.40 -27.47 -19.22
N LEU A 308 -18.02 -26.22 -18.92
CA LEU A 308 -17.14 -25.43 -19.80
C LEU A 308 -15.81 -26.13 -20.08
N PRO A 309 -15.08 -26.70 -19.07
CA PRO A 309 -13.84 -27.41 -19.36
C PRO A 309 -14.02 -28.55 -20.36
N LEU A 310 -15.11 -29.31 -20.31
CA LEU A 310 -15.38 -30.41 -21.25
C LEU A 310 -15.63 -29.92 -22.67
N VAL A 311 -16.38 -28.82 -22.83
CA VAL A 311 -16.63 -28.21 -24.15
C VAL A 311 -15.33 -27.68 -24.74
N LEU A 312 -14.48 -27.05 -23.91
CA LEU A 312 -13.15 -26.58 -24.34
C LEU A 312 -12.26 -27.74 -24.83
N ASP A 313 -12.35 -28.93 -24.24
CA ASP A 313 -11.58 -30.11 -24.67
C ASP A 313 -12.05 -30.56 -26.05
N GLY A 314 -13.37 -30.61 -26.22
CA GLY A 314 -13.99 -30.92 -27.50
C GLY A 314 -13.64 -29.90 -28.59
N MET A 315 -13.63 -28.60 -28.26
CA MET A 315 -13.24 -27.53 -29.19
C MET A 315 -11.77 -27.63 -29.61
N ALA A 316 -10.86 -27.81 -28.66
CA ALA A 316 -9.44 -27.97 -28.94
C ALA A 316 -9.18 -29.23 -29.77
N GLY A 317 -9.81 -30.36 -29.43
CA GLY A 317 -9.71 -31.60 -30.21
C GLY A 317 -10.27 -31.48 -31.64
N ALA A 318 -11.11 -30.49 -31.90
CA ALA A 318 -11.73 -30.25 -33.21
C ALA A 318 -11.09 -29.10 -34.00
N GLY A 319 -10.01 -28.48 -33.51
CA GLY A 319 -9.33 -27.38 -34.19
C GLY A 319 -10.06 -26.03 -34.14
N LEU A 320 -10.82 -25.78 -33.06
CA LEU A 320 -11.56 -24.53 -32.81
C LEU A 320 -10.85 -23.63 -31.78
N GLU A 321 -9.51 -23.62 -31.75
CA GLU A 321 -8.72 -22.84 -30.81
C GLU A 321 -8.96 -21.33 -30.88
N PRO A 322 -9.12 -20.69 -32.05
CA PRO A 322 -9.43 -19.26 -32.13
C PRO A 322 -10.76 -18.92 -31.45
N GLU A 323 -11.75 -19.83 -31.53
CA GLU A 323 -13.06 -19.64 -30.94
C GLU A 323 -13.07 -19.83 -29.41
N ILE A 324 -12.08 -20.54 -28.85
CA ILE A 324 -11.87 -20.63 -27.40
C ILE A 324 -11.60 -19.24 -26.81
N ASP A 325 -10.80 -18.42 -27.48
CA ASP A 325 -10.51 -17.06 -27.00
C ASP A 325 -11.76 -16.17 -26.99
N THR A 326 -12.63 -16.34 -27.99
CA THR A 326 -13.92 -15.63 -28.05
C THR A 326 -14.83 -16.09 -26.92
N LEU A 327 -14.91 -17.40 -26.66
CA LEU A 327 -15.72 -17.96 -25.58
C LEU A 327 -15.25 -17.49 -24.19
N LEU A 328 -13.93 -17.45 -23.96
CA LEU A 328 -13.37 -16.97 -22.68
C LEU A 328 -13.58 -15.47 -22.48
N TRP A 329 -13.55 -14.68 -23.55
CA TRP A 329 -13.92 -13.29 -23.48
C TRP A 329 -15.39 -13.16 -23.06
N GLU A 330 -16.32 -13.82 -23.75
CA GLU A 330 -17.74 -13.79 -23.33
C GLU A 330 -17.95 -14.28 -21.88
N ALA A 331 -17.17 -15.28 -21.44
CA ALA A 331 -17.20 -15.76 -20.06
C ALA A 331 -16.78 -14.69 -19.03
N ALA A 332 -15.89 -13.76 -19.39
CA ALA A 332 -15.47 -12.68 -18.49
C ALA A 332 -16.57 -11.64 -18.24
N ALA A 333 -17.60 -11.60 -19.09
CA ALA A 333 -18.77 -10.73 -18.96
C ALA A 333 -19.89 -11.35 -18.09
N LEU A 334 -19.75 -12.60 -17.66
CA LEU A 334 -20.72 -13.27 -16.78
C LEU A 334 -20.91 -12.51 -15.45
N PRO A 335 -22.06 -12.71 -14.77
CA PRO A 335 -22.25 -12.29 -13.37
C PRO A 335 -21.16 -12.87 -12.45
N VAL A 336 -20.88 -12.17 -11.34
CA VAL A 336 -19.75 -12.46 -10.42
C VAL A 336 -19.76 -13.91 -9.92
N ASP A 337 -20.91 -14.41 -9.48
CA ASP A 337 -21.11 -15.77 -8.97
C ASP A 337 -20.84 -16.81 -10.07
N ARG A 338 -21.32 -16.55 -11.28
CA ARG A 338 -21.15 -17.43 -12.44
C ARG A 338 -19.71 -17.47 -12.92
N LEU A 339 -19.05 -16.32 -12.94
CA LEU A 339 -17.65 -16.20 -13.32
C LEU A 339 -16.73 -16.93 -12.34
N ALA A 340 -16.97 -16.77 -11.03
CA ALA A 340 -16.23 -17.50 -10.00
C ALA A 340 -16.40 -19.02 -10.16
N ALA A 341 -17.63 -19.50 -10.38
CA ALA A 341 -17.90 -20.93 -10.62
C ALA A 341 -17.20 -21.47 -11.89
N VAL A 342 -17.09 -20.66 -12.95
CA VAL A 342 -16.35 -21.01 -14.17
C VAL A 342 -14.85 -21.07 -13.91
N ALA A 343 -14.27 -20.07 -13.25
CA ALA A 343 -12.84 -20.05 -12.90
C ALA A 343 -12.47 -21.24 -12.00
N GLU A 344 -13.32 -21.56 -11.03
CA GLU A 344 -13.21 -22.72 -10.17
C GLU A 344 -13.25 -24.04 -10.96
N SER A 345 -14.19 -24.16 -11.91
CA SER A 345 -14.29 -25.35 -12.77
C SER A 345 -13.07 -25.52 -13.68
N LEU A 346 -12.51 -24.42 -14.21
CA LEU A 346 -11.27 -24.44 -14.99
C LEU A 346 -10.07 -24.85 -14.13
N ALA A 347 -9.95 -24.30 -12.92
CA ALA A 347 -8.89 -24.66 -11.98
C ALA A 347 -8.96 -26.15 -11.60
N ALA A 348 -10.17 -26.65 -11.27
CA ALA A 348 -10.39 -28.06 -10.95
C ALA A 348 -10.05 -29.01 -12.11
N ALA A 349 -10.24 -28.56 -13.36
CA ALA A 349 -9.89 -29.30 -14.56
C ALA A 349 -8.42 -29.16 -14.98
N GLY A 350 -7.57 -28.47 -14.21
CA GLY A 350 -6.15 -28.26 -14.54
C GLY A 350 -5.90 -27.26 -15.68
N ARG A 351 -6.90 -26.46 -16.04
CA ARG A 351 -6.88 -25.46 -17.13
C ARG A 351 -6.29 -24.13 -16.68
N ALA A 352 -5.08 -24.16 -16.12
CA ALA A 352 -4.47 -22.98 -15.50
C ALA A 352 -4.28 -21.81 -16.48
N ARG A 353 -4.02 -22.09 -17.77
CA ARG A 353 -3.84 -21.05 -18.80
C ARG A 353 -5.16 -20.33 -19.11
N GLU A 354 -6.23 -21.07 -19.31
CA GLU A 354 -7.57 -20.55 -19.59
C GLU A 354 -8.13 -19.81 -18.38
N CYS A 355 -8.01 -20.39 -17.18
CA CYS A 355 -8.42 -19.75 -15.93
C CYS A 355 -7.69 -18.43 -15.72
N GLY A 356 -6.36 -18.42 -15.85
CA GLY A 356 -5.57 -17.19 -15.74
C GLY A 356 -5.93 -16.15 -16.81
N ARG A 357 -6.26 -16.55 -18.05
CA ARG A 357 -6.73 -15.63 -19.10
C ARG A 357 -8.06 -14.98 -18.72
N LEU A 358 -9.05 -15.79 -18.33
CA LEU A 358 -10.35 -15.32 -17.86
C LEU A 358 -10.19 -14.29 -16.74
N LEU A 359 -9.43 -14.63 -15.70
CA LEU A 359 -9.23 -13.76 -14.53
C LEU A 359 -8.53 -12.45 -14.88
N ARG A 360 -7.53 -12.47 -15.78
CA ARG A 360 -6.89 -11.23 -16.23
C ARG A 360 -7.84 -10.33 -17.03
N GLN A 361 -8.73 -10.91 -17.85
CA GLN A 361 -9.75 -10.15 -18.56
C GLN A 361 -10.76 -9.54 -17.60
N SER A 362 -11.13 -10.26 -16.53
CA SER A 362 -12.04 -9.77 -15.49
C SER A 362 -11.53 -8.55 -14.71
N ALA A 363 -10.23 -8.21 -14.80
CA ALA A 363 -9.70 -6.98 -14.20
C ALA A 363 -10.24 -5.70 -14.86
N ALA A 364 -10.83 -5.78 -16.06
CA ALA A 364 -11.50 -4.65 -16.70
C ALA A 364 -12.76 -4.18 -15.93
N ARG A 365 -13.34 -5.05 -15.10
CA ARG A 365 -14.53 -4.78 -14.29
C ARG A 365 -14.28 -3.72 -13.21
N PRO A 366 -15.33 -3.14 -12.60
CA PRO A 366 -15.20 -2.31 -11.40
C PRO A 366 -14.43 -3.05 -10.29
N ALA A 367 -13.64 -2.32 -9.52
CA ALA A 367 -12.75 -2.94 -8.52
C ALA A 367 -13.52 -3.74 -7.46
N GLY A 368 -14.67 -3.24 -6.98
CA GLY A 368 -15.52 -3.95 -6.01
C GLY A 368 -16.02 -5.30 -6.51
N GLU A 369 -16.42 -5.40 -7.79
CA GLU A 369 -16.80 -6.68 -8.40
C GLU A 369 -15.61 -7.65 -8.48
N ALA A 370 -14.42 -7.15 -8.87
CA ALA A 370 -13.21 -7.96 -8.88
C ALA A 370 -12.83 -8.44 -7.47
N GLY A 371 -13.04 -7.61 -6.45
CA GLY A 371 -12.90 -7.96 -5.04
C GLY A 371 -13.85 -9.07 -4.60
N THR A 372 -15.12 -8.99 -5.01
CA THR A 372 -16.12 -10.03 -4.73
C THR A 372 -15.75 -11.35 -5.40
N ILE A 373 -15.29 -11.33 -6.65
CA ILE A 373 -14.77 -12.54 -7.34
C ILE A 373 -13.57 -13.11 -6.57
N ALA A 374 -12.62 -12.28 -6.15
CA ALA A 374 -11.45 -12.71 -5.39
C ALA A 374 -11.82 -13.35 -4.04
N ALA A 375 -12.83 -12.80 -3.35
CA ALA A 375 -13.36 -13.37 -2.11
C ALA A 375 -14.01 -14.74 -2.34
N GLU A 376 -14.86 -14.89 -3.36
CA GLU A 376 -15.47 -16.18 -3.73
C GLU A 376 -14.41 -17.24 -4.07
N LEU A 377 -13.40 -16.89 -4.86
CA LEU A 377 -12.29 -17.78 -5.19
C LEU A 377 -11.51 -18.21 -3.94
N THR A 378 -11.26 -17.28 -3.02
CA THR A 378 -10.56 -17.58 -1.77
C THR A 378 -11.36 -18.53 -0.88
N ASN A 379 -12.68 -18.34 -0.80
CA ASN A 379 -13.59 -19.24 -0.08
C ASN A 379 -13.67 -20.64 -0.70
N ALA A 380 -13.38 -20.75 -2.01
CA ALA A 380 -13.25 -22.00 -2.74
C ALA A 380 -11.83 -22.63 -2.65
N GLY A 381 -10.90 -22.02 -1.90
CA GLY A 381 -9.52 -22.50 -1.77
C GLY A 381 -8.60 -22.15 -2.94
N LEU A 382 -9.01 -21.20 -3.79
CA LEU A 382 -8.30 -20.75 -5.00
C LEU A 382 -7.62 -19.39 -4.77
N ALA A 383 -6.84 -19.29 -3.70
CA ALA A 383 -6.17 -18.03 -3.33
C ALA A 383 -5.14 -17.57 -4.39
N ALA A 384 -4.48 -18.50 -5.09
CA ALA A 384 -3.52 -18.16 -6.14
C ALA A 384 -4.21 -17.52 -7.36
N GLU A 385 -5.39 -18.01 -7.72
CA GLU A 385 -6.25 -17.47 -8.76
C GLU A 385 -6.81 -16.10 -8.35
N ALA A 386 -7.23 -15.94 -7.09
CA ALA A 386 -7.63 -14.64 -6.55
C ALA A 386 -6.50 -13.61 -6.66
N VAL A 387 -5.27 -13.97 -6.30
CA VAL A 387 -4.08 -13.11 -6.47
C VAL A 387 -3.79 -12.83 -7.94
N THR A 388 -4.03 -13.77 -8.85
CA THR A 388 -3.89 -13.55 -10.30
C THR A 388 -4.83 -12.44 -10.80
N LEU A 389 -6.10 -12.47 -10.38
CA LEU A 389 -7.08 -11.43 -10.67
C LEU A 389 -6.65 -10.08 -10.09
N LEU A 390 -6.33 -10.06 -8.78
CA LEU A 390 -5.97 -8.81 -8.09
C LEU A 390 -4.67 -8.22 -8.65
N THR A 391 -3.71 -9.04 -9.07
CA THR A 391 -2.49 -8.58 -9.74
C THR A 391 -2.82 -7.84 -11.05
N ALA A 392 -3.79 -8.34 -11.82
CA ALA A 392 -4.25 -7.67 -13.02
C ALA A 392 -5.02 -6.37 -12.71
N VAL A 393 -5.79 -6.33 -11.62
CA VAL A 393 -6.43 -5.09 -11.12
C VAL A 393 -5.38 -4.04 -10.76
N VAL A 394 -4.36 -4.43 -9.98
CA VAL A 394 -3.27 -3.51 -9.57
C VAL A 394 -2.49 -2.96 -10.75
N ARG A 395 -2.28 -3.77 -11.80
CA ARG A 395 -1.60 -3.32 -13.02
C ARG A 395 -2.44 -2.38 -13.89
N SER A 396 -3.76 -2.53 -13.88
CA SER A 396 -4.67 -1.84 -14.80
C SER A 396 -5.36 -0.62 -14.19
N LYS A 397 -5.35 -0.49 -12.86
CA LYS A 397 -6.05 0.58 -12.13
C LYS A 397 -5.10 1.39 -11.25
N THR A 398 -5.51 2.61 -10.92
CA THR A 398 -4.79 3.40 -9.90
C THR A 398 -4.93 2.74 -8.52
N ALA A 399 -4.00 3.03 -7.60
CA ALA A 399 -4.09 2.51 -6.22
C ALA A 399 -5.42 2.86 -5.54
N GLN A 400 -5.91 4.09 -5.74
CA GLN A 400 -7.19 4.55 -5.20
C GLN A 400 -8.38 3.73 -5.73
N GLU A 401 -8.40 3.41 -7.02
CA GLU A 401 -9.44 2.56 -7.61
C GLU A 401 -9.30 1.10 -7.15
N ALA A 402 -8.07 0.58 -7.09
CA ALA A 402 -7.79 -0.80 -6.71
C ALA A 402 -8.20 -1.10 -5.25
N VAL A 403 -8.12 -0.13 -4.34
CA VAL A 403 -8.66 -0.26 -2.96
C VAL A 403 -10.15 -0.61 -2.96
N GLY A 404 -10.90 -0.21 -3.99
CA GLY A 404 -12.31 -0.59 -4.14
C GLY A 404 -12.56 -2.10 -4.08
N ALA A 405 -11.57 -2.92 -4.46
CA ALA A 405 -11.68 -4.38 -4.36
C ALA A 405 -11.74 -4.89 -2.92
N ALA A 406 -11.18 -4.17 -1.96
CA ALA A 406 -11.15 -4.60 -0.57
C ALA A 406 -12.40 -4.19 0.23
N LEU A 407 -13.24 -3.29 -0.28
CA LEU A 407 -14.28 -2.64 0.53
C LEU A 407 -15.37 -3.60 1.03
N ASP A 408 -15.80 -4.54 0.21
CA ASP A 408 -16.92 -5.45 0.54
C ASP A 408 -16.48 -6.62 1.43
N ALA A 409 -15.21 -7.05 1.32
CA ALA A 409 -14.64 -8.14 2.11
C ALA A 409 -13.20 -7.84 2.59
N PRO A 410 -12.99 -6.83 3.46
CA PRO A 410 -11.64 -6.35 3.81
C PRO A 410 -10.75 -7.44 4.41
N SER A 411 -11.29 -8.24 5.34
CA SER A 411 -10.53 -9.28 6.05
C SER A 411 -9.96 -10.37 5.13
N VAL A 412 -10.62 -10.63 4.00
CA VAL A 412 -10.23 -11.65 3.02
C VAL A 412 -9.39 -11.04 1.90
N VAL A 413 -9.83 -9.89 1.36
CA VAL A 413 -9.27 -9.34 0.12
C VAL A 413 -8.07 -8.43 0.37
N THR A 414 -8.03 -7.65 1.47
CA THR A 414 -6.89 -6.78 1.78
C THR A 414 -5.53 -7.51 1.77
N PRO A 415 -5.35 -8.66 2.46
CA PRO A 415 -4.06 -9.35 2.45
C PRO A 415 -3.67 -9.85 1.05
N LEU A 416 -4.64 -10.30 0.24
CA LEU A 416 -4.40 -10.77 -1.14
C LEU A 416 -4.09 -9.61 -2.10
N LEU A 417 -4.74 -8.46 -1.90
CA LEU A 417 -4.49 -7.25 -2.68
C LEU A 417 -3.10 -6.69 -2.40
N LEU A 418 -2.68 -6.69 -1.12
CA LEU A 418 -1.33 -6.34 -0.72
C LEU A 418 -0.29 -7.32 -1.28
N ASP A 419 -0.59 -8.63 -1.30
CA ASP A 419 0.29 -9.63 -1.90
C ASP A 419 0.44 -9.45 -3.42
N ALA A 420 -0.68 -9.28 -4.12
CA ALA A 420 -0.71 -8.94 -5.54
C ALA A 420 0.13 -7.69 -5.84
N ALA A 421 0.01 -6.65 -5.01
CA ALA A 421 0.78 -5.43 -5.15
C ALA A 421 2.29 -5.65 -4.98
N ARG A 422 2.72 -6.49 -4.02
CA ARG A 422 4.13 -6.89 -3.86
C ARG A 422 4.67 -7.60 -5.10
N GLN A 423 3.86 -8.48 -5.71
CA GLN A 423 4.24 -9.19 -6.94
C GLN A 423 4.39 -8.26 -8.15
N VAL A 424 3.72 -7.10 -8.17
CA VAL A 424 3.90 -6.10 -9.22
C VAL A 424 5.16 -5.28 -8.97
N SER A 425 5.23 -4.55 -7.85
CA SER A 425 6.44 -3.86 -7.42
C SER A 425 6.31 -3.32 -5.98
N PRO A 426 7.44 -3.04 -5.29
CA PRO A 426 7.41 -2.37 -3.98
C PRO A 426 6.63 -1.05 -3.98
N LEU A 427 6.57 -0.36 -5.14
CA LEU A 427 5.89 0.92 -5.30
C LEU A 427 4.37 0.76 -5.31
N HIS A 428 3.84 -0.27 -5.97
CA HIS A 428 2.40 -0.58 -5.92
C HIS A 428 1.99 -1.04 -4.53
N HIS A 429 2.82 -1.85 -3.87
CA HIS A 429 2.56 -2.27 -2.50
C HIS A 429 2.47 -1.09 -1.55
N HIS A 430 3.40 -0.14 -1.64
CA HIS A 430 3.36 1.08 -0.84
C HIS A 430 2.09 1.90 -1.11
N ALA A 431 1.82 2.19 -2.38
CA ALA A 431 0.68 3.02 -2.76
C ALA A 431 -0.66 2.42 -2.31
N LEU A 432 -0.83 1.09 -2.43
CA LEU A 432 -2.02 0.42 -1.93
C LEU A 432 -2.10 0.43 -0.40
N THR A 433 -0.98 0.23 0.31
CA THR A 433 -0.96 0.29 1.77
C THR A 433 -1.38 1.67 2.29
N THR A 434 -0.96 2.75 1.62
CA THR A 434 -1.41 4.12 1.94
C THR A 434 -2.90 4.32 1.68
N GLU A 435 -3.40 3.92 0.50
CA GLU A 435 -4.83 4.12 0.17
C GLU A 435 -5.75 3.23 1.00
N LEU A 436 -5.34 2.00 1.33
CA LEU A 436 -6.09 1.09 2.22
C LEU A 436 -6.24 1.69 3.62
N ARG A 437 -5.16 2.30 4.16
CA ARG A 437 -5.22 3.00 5.46
C ARG A 437 -6.14 4.19 5.41
N ARG A 438 -6.07 4.97 4.33
CA ARG A 438 -6.96 6.12 4.12
C ARG A 438 -8.43 5.71 4.05
N ALA A 439 -8.71 4.55 3.46
CA ALA A 439 -10.05 3.97 3.37
C ALA A 439 -10.50 3.22 4.63
N GLY A 440 -9.62 3.04 5.63
CA GLY A 440 -9.95 2.34 6.88
C GLY A 440 -10.10 0.81 6.74
N VAL A 441 -9.50 0.22 5.70
CA VAL A 441 -9.60 -1.21 5.36
C VAL A 441 -8.22 -1.90 5.30
N ALA A 442 -7.20 -1.28 5.92
CA ALA A 442 -5.82 -1.78 6.00
C ALA A 442 -5.61 -2.86 7.07
#